data_AF-A0A657AIN4-F1
#
_entry.id   AF-A0A657AIN4-F1
#
_cell.length_a   1.000
_cell.length_b   1.000
_cell.length_c   1.000
_cell.angle_alpha   90.00
_cell.angle_beta   90.00
_cell.angle_gamma   90.00
#
_symmetry.space_group_name_H-M   'P 1'
#
loop_
_entity.id
_entity.type
_entity.pdbx_description
1 polymer ?
#
loop_
_entity_poly.entity_id
_entity_poly.type
_entity_poly.pdbx_seq_one_letter_code
_entity_poly.pdbx_strand_id
1 'polypeptide(L)'
;MNRSPIDLHCHSLSSDGSLSPTELIQRAAANGVKLLSLTDHDTVAGQQEAFDAANVEGISMVPGIELSCVWGNFTIHVLAYNYDLNSGLMQEIEAKQLQSRHQRAELIAEKLEKKGFPGLLDAARALTQSGIPGRPHFAQAMIDLAYVSDHNEAFKKYLGAGKVGDVKSLWPELKDMVNSIVNAKGSAVV
;
A
#
# COMPACT_ATOMS: atom_id res chain seq x y z
N MET A 1 11.66 -7.23 -27.46
CA MET A 1 10.30 -7.53 -26.95
C MET A 1 9.59 -6.20 -26.78
N ASN A 2 8.41 -6.02 -27.38
CA ASN A 2 7.60 -4.82 -27.14
C ASN A 2 6.99 -4.94 -25.75
N ARG A 3 7.46 -4.11 -24.81
CA ARG A 3 6.84 -3.99 -23.48
C ARG A 3 5.54 -3.20 -23.62
N SER A 4 4.53 -3.52 -22.80
CA SER A 4 3.31 -2.73 -22.72
C SER A 4 3.67 -1.28 -22.35
N PRO A 5 3.11 -0.26 -23.01
CA PRO A 5 3.27 1.13 -22.61
C PRO A 5 2.32 1.53 -21.46
N ILE A 6 1.69 0.56 -20.81
CA ILE A 6 0.68 0.76 -19.76
C ILE A 6 1.14 0.04 -18.49
N ASP A 7 1.14 0.75 -17.37
CA ASP A 7 1.38 0.22 -16.02
C ASP A 7 0.33 0.78 -15.05
N LEU A 8 -0.61 -0.05 -14.60
CA LEU A 8 -1.71 0.39 -13.74
C LEU A 8 -1.55 0.00 -12.27
N HIS A 9 -0.41 -0.60 -11.87
CA HIS A 9 -0.22 -1.05 -10.49
C HIS A 9 1.24 -0.89 -10.08
N CYS A 10 1.51 0.20 -9.36
CA CYS A 10 2.83 0.50 -8.84
C CYS A 10 2.73 1.32 -7.55
N HIS A 11 3.72 1.19 -6.67
CA HIS A 11 3.74 1.83 -5.35
C HIS A 11 4.95 2.76 -5.22
N SER A 12 4.77 3.83 -4.47
CA SER A 12 5.80 4.80 -4.11
C SER A 12 6.16 4.70 -2.63
N LEU A 13 7.07 5.56 -2.18
CA LEU A 13 7.38 5.74 -0.76
C LEU A 13 6.19 6.25 0.08
N SER A 14 5.07 6.62 -0.55
CA SER A 14 3.83 6.96 0.17
C SER A 14 3.22 5.74 0.88
N SER A 15 3.51 4.52 0.40
CA SER A 15 3.08 3.28 1.06
C SER A 15 4.25 2.33 1.36
N ASP A 16 4.62 1.44 0.45
CA ASP A 16 5.69 0.44 0.61
C ASP A 16 6.60 0.26 -0.62
N GLY A 17 6.53 1.21 -1.55
CA GLY A 17 7.47 1.31 -2.67
C GLY A 17 8.85 1.82 -2.25
N SER A 18 9.75 1.92 -3.24
CA SER A 18 11.17 2.29 -2.99
C SER A 18 11.59 3.61 -3.62
N LEU A 19 10.70 4.27 -4.36
CA LEU A 19 10.96 5.53 -5.06
C LEU A 19 9.90 6.56 -4.65
N SER A 20 10.27 7.84 -4.66
CA SER A 20 9.24 8.89 -4.54
C SER A 20 8.26 8.82 -5.71
N PRO A 21 7.05 9.39 -5.59
CA PRO A 21 6.14 9.51 -6.73
C PRO A 21 6.81 10.11 -7.97
N THR A 22 7.59 11.18 -7.80
CA THR A 22 8.35 11.80 -8.91
C THR A 22 9.36 10.85 -9.54
N GLU A 23 10.22 10.21 -8.73
CA GLU A 23 11.26 9.30 -9.23
C GLU A 23 10.66 8.08 -9.93
N LEU A 24 9.53 7.58 -9.43
CA LEU A 24 8.79 6.48 -10.03
C LEU A 24 8.29 6.85 -11.43
N ILE A 25 7.69 8.03 -11.59
CA ILE A 25 7.20 8.53 -12.87
C ILE A 25 8.34 8.71 -13.88
N GLN A 26 9.45 9.33 -13.46
CA GLN A 26 10.64 9.50 -14.31
C GLN A 26 11.21 8.15 -14.78
N ARG A 27 11.27 7.17 -13.87
CA ARG A 27 11.69 5.81 -14.21
C ARG A 27 10.74 5.14 -15.20
N ALA A 28 9.43 5.32 -15.04
CA ALA A 28 8.43 4.80 -15.97
C ALA A 28 8.57 5.42 -17.37
N ALA A 29 8.77 6.75 -17.44
CA ALA A 29 8.99 7.48 -18.68
C ALA A 29 10.24 6.98 -19.43
N ALA A 30 11.35 6.81 -18.71
CA ALA A 30 12.60 6.27 -19.26
C ALA A 30 12.46 4.84 -19.80
N ASN A 31 11.45 4.08 -19.35
CA ASN A 31 11.15 2.73 -19.83
C ASN A 31 10.03 2.69 -20.89
N GLY A 32 9.56 3.84 -21.36
CA GLY A 32 8.59 3.95 -22.45
C GLY A 32 7.12 3.78 -22.03
N VAL A 33 6.81 3.88 -20.72
CA VAL A 33 5.43 3.92 -20.23
C VAL A 33 4.76 5.21 -20.72
N LYS A 34 3.49 5.11 -21.10
CA LYS A 34 2.65 6.20 -21.63
C LYS A 34 1.36 6.41 -20.84
N LEU A 35 0.88 5.37 -20.16
CA LEU A 35 -0.26 5.42 -19.26
C LEU A 35 0.14 4.78 -17.94
N LEU A 36 -0.01 5.51 -16.84
CA LEU A 36 0.33 5.03 -15.50
C LEU A 36 -0.80 5.26 -14.49
N SER A 37 -0.89 4.38 -13.49
CA SER A 37 -1.65 4.65 -12.27
C SER A 37 -0.79 4.36 -11.03
N LEU A 38 -0.63 5.36 -10.17
CA LEU A 38 -0.04 5.18 -8.86
C LEU A 38 -1.12 4.60 -7.93
N THR A 39 -0.85 3.46 -7.32
CA THR A 39 -1.83 2.67 -6.54
C THR A 39 -1.27 2.30 -5.18
N ASP A 40 -0.74 3.30 -4.47
CA ASP A 40 -0.22 3.11 -3.11
C ASP A 40 -1.26 2.45 -2.19
N HIS A 41 -0.77 1.62 -1.26
CA HIS A 41 -1.63 0.92 -0.31
C HIS A 41 -2.33 1.91 0.61
N ASP A 42 -3.66 1.92 0.55
CA ASP A 42 -4.55 2.57 1.52
C ASP A 42 -4.38 4.10 1.61
N THR A 43 -3.69 4.73 0.66
CA THR A 43 -3.48 6.18 0.64
C THR A 43 -3.40 6.76 -0.77
N VAL A 44 -3.83 8.01 -0.91
CA VAL A 44 -3.67 8.85 -2.11
C VAL A 44 -2.63 9.95 -1.93
N ALA A 45 -1.86 9.94 -0.83
CA ALA A 45 -0.94 11.02 -0.48
C ALA A 45 0.10 11.35 -1.59
N GLY A 46 0.54 10.35 -2.35
CA GLY A 46 1.49 10.51 -3.45
C GLY A 46 0.87 10.95 -4.79
N GLN A 47 -0.47 11.02 -4.89
CA GLN A 47 -1.15 11.22 -6.17
C GLN A 47 -0.82 12.56 -6.81
N GLN A 48 -0.93 13.66 -6.05
CA GLN A 48 -0.70 15.00 -6.61
C GLN A 48 0.73 15.13 -7.16
N GLU A 49 1.73 14.66 -6.41
CA GLU A 49 3.12 14.67 -6.85
C GLU A 49 3.31 13.82 -8.13
N ALA A 50 2.69 12.64 -8.21
CA ALA A 50 2.75 11.79 -9.40
C ALA A 50 2.10 12.45 -10.62
N PHE A 51 0.96 13.12 -10.46
CA PHE A 51 0.31 13.86 -11.54
C PHE A 51 1.18 15.01 -12.05
N ASP A 52 1.81 15.76 -11.15
CA ASP A 52 2.69 16.87 -11.51
C ASP A 52 3.92 16.37 -12.28
N ALA A 53 4.57 15.31 -11.81
CA ALA A 53 5.69 14.69 -12.51
C ALA A 53 5.27 14.10 -13.87
N ALA A 54 4.10 13.48 -13.96
CA ALA A 54 3.62 12.87 -15.19
C ALA A 54 3.32 13.91 -16.27
N ASN A 55 2.82 15.10 -15.88
CA ASN A 55 2.63 16.22 -16.78
C ASN A 55 3.96 16.70 -17.39
N VAL A 56 5.05 16.71 -16.60
CA VAL A 56 6.39 17.06 -17.09
C VAL A 56 6.94 16.00 -18.06
N GLU A 57 6.77 14.72 -17.73
CA GLU A 57 7.29 13.60 -18.52
C GLU A 57 6.41 13.20 -19.73
N GLY A 58 5.23 13.79 -19.87
CA GLY A 58 4.27 13.47 -20.93
C GLY A 58 3.64 12.08 -20.77
N ILE A 59 3.41 11.64 -19.54
CA ILE A 59 2.69 10.41 -19.20
C ILE A 59 1.23 10.75 -18.88
N SER A 60 0.29 10.01 -19.46
CA SER A 60 -1.11 10.06 -19.04
C SER A 60 -1.30 9.33 -17.72
N MET A 61 -2.02 9.93 -16.78
CA MET A 61 -2.26 9.36 -15.46
C MET A 61 -3.74 9.00 -15.26
N VAL A 62 -3.98 7.90 -14.54
CA VAL A 62 -5.28 7.51 -14.03
C VAL A 62 -5.20 7.52 -12.49
N PRO A 63 -6.10 8.23 -11.77
CA PRO A 63 -6.16 8.13 -10.32
C PRO A 63 -6.35 6.68 -9.89
N GLY A 64 -5.61 6.27 -8.88
CA GLY A 64 -5.45 4.89 -8.43
C GLY A 64 -5.26 4.79 -6.93
N ILE A 65 -5.70 3.72 -6.30
CA ILE A 65 -5.39 3.39 -4.91
C ILE A 65 -5.57 1.88 -4.74
N GLU A 66 -4.69 1.22 -4.00
CA GLU A 66 -4.86 -0.18 -3.66
C GLU A 66 -5.41 -0.29 -2.23
N LEU A 67 -6.66 -0.72 -2.11
CA LEU A 67 -7.40 -0.76 -0.84
C LEU A 67 -7.36 -2.15 -0.23
N SER A 68 -6.82 -2.24 0.98
CA SER A 68 -6.80 -3.45 1.79
C SER A 68 -8.20 -3.83 2.27
N CYS A 69 -8.64 -5.06 2.02
CA CYS A 69 -9.90 -5.59 2.52
C CYS A 69 -9.80 -7.08 2.88
N VAL A 70 -10.90 -7.64 3.36
CA VAL A 70 -11.04 -9.07 3.62
C VAL A 70 -12.14 -9.68 2.76
N TRP A 71 -11.93 -10.92 2.35
CA TRP A 71 -12.96 -11.76 1.77
C TRP A 71 -12.98 -13.08 2.51
N GLY A 72 -13.91 -13.21 3.46
CA GLY A 72 -13.91 -14.31 4.41
C GLY A 72 -12.62 -14.32 5.24
N ASN A 73 -11.83 -15.40 5.13
CA ASN A 73 -10.58 -15.53 5.89
C ASN A 73 -9.34 -15.06 5.12
N PHE A 74 -9.49 -14.44 3.95
CA PHE A 74 -8.38 -13.98 3.13
C PHE A 74 -8.25 -12.46 3.21
N THR A 75 -7.02 -11.97 3.40
CA THR A 75 -6.70 -10.58 3.08
C THR A 75 -6.53 -10.49 1.57
N ILE A 76 -7.27 -9.58 0.96
CA ILE A 76 -7.24 -9.31 -0.48
C ILE A 76 -7.15 -7.80 -0.67
N HIS A 77 -6.64 -7.37 -1.82
CA HIS A 77 -6.59 -5.97 -2.18
C HIS A 77 -7.51 -5.70 -3.36
N VAL A 78 -8.07 -4.49 -3.40
CA VAL A 78 -8.90 -4.03 -4.50
C VAL A 78 -8.30 -2.74 -5.01
N LEU A 79 -7.99 -2.71 -6.30
CA LEU A 79 -7.59 -1.49 -6.97
C LEU A 79 -8.84 -0.66 -7.25
N ALA A 80 -8.81 0.61 -6.87
CA ALA A 80 -9.82 1.59 -7.25
C ALA A 80 -9.22 2.58 -8.23
N TYR A 81 -9.89 2.78 -9.37
CA TYR A 81 -9.49 3.72 -10.42
C TYR A 81 -10.58 4.73 -10.74
N ASN A 82 -10.25 5.79 -11.49
CA ASN A 82 -11.21 6.73 -12.09
C ASN A 82 -12.15 7.42 -11.09
N TYR A 83 -11.72 7.59 -9.84
CA TYR A 83 -12.43 8.39 -8.85
C TYR A 83 -11.93 9.85 -8.90
N ASP A 84 -12.75 10.77 -8.39
CA ASP A 84 -12.33 12.15 -8.20
C ASP A 84 -11.48 12.27 -6.93
N LEU A 85 -10.20 12.66 -7.08
CA LEU A 85 -9.26 12.88 -5.99
C LEU A 85 -9.72 13.94 -4.98
N ASN A 86 -10.56 14.87 -5.42
CA ASN A 86 -11.10 15.95 -4.57
C ASN A 86 -12.47 15.59 -3.96
N SER A 87 -12.97 14.38 -4.19
CA SER A 87 -14.22 13.93 -3.60
C SER A 87 -14.05 13.66 -2.12
N GLY A 88 -14.94 14.27 -1.30
CA GLY A 88 -15.00 13.99 0.14
C GLY A 88 -15.20 12.50 0.46
N LEU A 89 -15.86 11.74 -0.44
CA LEU A 89 -16.04 10.30 -0.25
C LEU A 89 -14.71 9.54 -0.29
N MET A 90 -13.79 9.91 -1.19
CA MET A 90 -12.50 9.22 -1.25
C MET A 90 -11.63 9.56 -0.03
N GLN A 91 -11.67 10.82 0.41
CA GLN A 91 -11.00 11.25 1.65
C GLN A 91 -11.54 10.49 2.87
N GLU A 92 -12.86 10.25 2.94
CA GLU A 92 -13.45 9.43 4.00
C GLU A 92 -13.02 7.96 3.96
N ILE A 93 -12.91 7.38 2.76
CA ILE A 93 -12.45 6.00 2.56
C ILE A 93 -10.99 5.86 2.99
N GLU A 94 -10.13 6.76 2.52
CA GLU A 94 -8.71 6.81 2.90
C GLU A 94 -8.56 6.98 4.42
N ALA A 95 -9.27 7.93 5.03
CA ALA A 95 -9.16 8.17 6.47
C ALA A 95 -9.50 6.92 7.30
N LYS A 96 -10.54 6.17 6.92
CA LYS A 96 -10.91 4.91 7.57
C LYS A 96 -9.83 3.85 7.37
N GLN A 97 -9.28 3.73 6.16
CA GLN A 97 -8.21 2.76 5.88
C GLN A 97 -6.93 3.07 6.65
N LEU A 98 -6.51 4.34 6.71
CA LEU A 98 -5.34 4.75 7.49
C LEU A 98 -5.52 4.46 8.99
N GLN A 99 -6.73 4.68 9.52
CA GLN A 99 -7.06 4.32 10.90
C GLN A 99 -6.91 2.80 11.13
N SER A 100 -7.50 1.98 10.26
CA SER A 100 -7.37 0.52 10.32
C SER A 100 -5.91 0.08 10.21
N ARG A 101 -5.13 0.71 9.33
CA ARG A 101 -3.71 0.40 9.11
C ARG A 101 -2.86 0.73 10.33
N HIS A 102 -3.12 1.86 10.99
CA HIS A 102 -2.45 2.24 12.23
C HIS A 102 -2.72 1.23 13.37
N GLN A 103 -4.00 0.94 13.64
CA GLN A 103 -4.39 -0.04 14.66
C GLN A 103 -3.82 -1.42 14.36
N ARG A 104 -3.74 -1.78 13.07
CA ARG A 104 -3.19 -3.05 12.62
C ARG A 104 -1.69 -3.14 12.85
N ALA A 105 -0.95 -2.07 12.59
CA ALA A 105 0.49 -2.02 12.86
C ALA A 105 0.79 -2.24 14.35
N GLU A 106 0.04 -1.59 15.24
CA GLU A 106 0.17 -1.77 16.69
C GLU A 106 -0.10 -3.22 17.11
N LEU A 107 -1.19 -3.82 16.61
CA LEU A 107 -1.55 -5.19 16.93
C LEU A 107 -0.54 -6.21 16.37
N ILE A 108 0.05 -5.96 15.19
CA ILE A 108 1.13 -6.79 14.66
C ILE A 108 2.34 -6.73 15.59
N ALA A 109 2.75 -5.52 16.00
CA ALA A 109 3.88 -5.33 16.90
C ALA A 109 3.66 -6.03 18.25
N GLU A 110 2.50 -5.86 18.88
CA GLU A 110 2.17 -6.51 20.15
C GLU A 110 2.28 -8.03 20.05
N LYS A 111 1.78 -8.62 18.96
CA LYS A 111 1.83 -10.06 18.74
C LYS A 111 3.26 -10.56 18.48
N LEU A 112 4.08 -9.80 17.77
CA LEU A 112 5.49 -10.13 17.52
C LEU A 112 6.36 -9.95 18.78
N GLU A 113 6.07 -8.94 19.60
CA GLU A 113 6.75 -8.73 20.88
C GLU A 113 6.54 -9.93 21.82
N LYS A 114 5.31 -10.46 21.89
CA LYS A 114 5.01 -11.73 22.60
C LYS A 114 5.75 -12.96 22.04
N LYS A 115 6.36 -12.85 20.86
CA LYS A 115 7.22 -13.88 20.24
C LYS A 115 8.71 -13.62 20.46
N GLY A 116 9.06 -12.61 21.25
CA GLY A 116 10.45 -12.27 21.57
C GLY A 116 11.08 -11.27 20.60
N PHE A 117 10.28 -10.47 19.89
CA PHE A 117 10.76 -9.41 18.99
C PHE A 117 10.41 -8.00 19.50
N PRO A 118 11.02 -7.54 20.60
CA PRO A 118 10.77 -6.20 21.12
C PRO A 118 11.28 -5.11 20.17
N GLY A 119 10.67 -3.92 20.26
CA GLY A 119 11.11 -2.72 19.53
C GLY A 119 10.74 -2.65 18.04
N LEU A 120 9.99 -3.64 17.51
CA LEU A 120 9.68 -3.70 16.08
C LEU A 120 8.79 -2.58 15.57
N LEU A 121 7.87 -2.05 16.39
CA LEU A 121 6.97 -1.00 15.93
C LEU A 121 7.74 0.26 15.54
N ASP A 122 8.62 0.74 16.43
CA ASP A 122 9.39 1.97 16.22
C ASP A 122 10.41 1.79 15.08
N ALA A 123 11.07 0.63 15.03
CA ALA A 123 11.95 0.29 13.92
C ALA A 123 11.21 0.28 12.57
N ALA A 124 10.02 -0.32 12.51
CA ALA A 124 9.21 -0.34 11.29
C ALA A 124 8.66 1.05 10.91
N ARG A 125 8.28 1.88 11.90
CA ARG A 125 7.84 3.26 11.67
C ARG A 125 8.94 4.13 11.07
N ALA A 126 10.19 3.94 11.51
CA ALA A 126 11.33 4.70 10.98
C ALA A 126 11.64 4.40 9.51
N LEU A 127 11.11 3.30 8.96
CA LEU A 127 11.29 2.89 7.58
C LEU A 127 10.23 3.46 6.62
N THR A 128 9.24 4.21 7.12
CA THR A 128 8.15 4.74 6.29
C THR A 128 8.08 6.25 6.36
N GLN A 129 7.68 6.89 5.26
CA GLN A 129 7.47 8.34 5.23
C GLN A 129 6.18 8.76 5.96
N SER A 130 5.16 7.90 5.92
CA SER A 130 3.86 8.15 6.56
C SER A 130 3.87 7.91 8.08
N GLY A 131 4.90 7.27 8.62
CA GLY A 131 4.94 6.79 10.01
C GLY A 131 3.97 5.63 10.30
N ILE A 132 3.30 5.07 9.29
CA ILE A 132 2.42 3.91 9.42
C ILE A 132 3.08 2.72 8.70
N PRO A 133 3.52 1.67 9.41
CA PRO A 133 4.18 0.53 8.78
C PRO A 133 3.21 -0.55 8.28
N GLY A 134 3.49 -1.02 7.07
CA GLY A 134 2.98 -2.29 6.54
C GLY A 134 3.85 -3.49 6.94
N ARG A 135 3.40 -4.71 6.61
CA ARG A 135 4.18 -5.94 6.86
C ARG A 135 5.57 -5.93 6.20
N PRO A 136 5.79 -5.38 4.99
CA PRO A 136 7.13 -5.27 4.42
C PRO A 136 8.10 -4.48 5.31
N HIS A 137 7.64 -3.39 5.92
CA HIS A 137 8.45 -2.61 6.86
C HIS A 137 8.78 -3.38 8.14
N PHE A 138 7.84 -4.17 8.67
CA PHE A 138 8.15 -5.11 9.76
C PHE A 138 9.19 -6.15 9.34
N ALA A 139 9.10 -6.69 8.12
CA ALA A 139 10.08 -7.65 7.62
C ALA A 139 11.48 -7.02 7.53
N GLN A 140 11.58 -5.81 6.98
CA GLN A 140 12.84 -5.07 6.92
C GLN A 140 13.38 -4.75 8.32
N ALA A 141 12.54 -4.28 9.25
CA ALA A 141 12.94 -4.04 10.64
C ALA A 141 13.44 -5.31 11.35
N MET A 142 12.85 -6.48 11.06
CA MET A 142 13.32 -7.75 11.59
C MET A 142 14.70 -8.14 11.03
N ILE A 143 15.02 -7.76 9.80
CA ILE A 143 16.35 -7.96 9.20
C ILE A 143 17.36 -7.00 9.84
N ASP A 144 17.02 -5.72 9.94
CA ASP A 144 17.90 -4.68 10.48
C ASP A 144 18.28 -4.95 11.95
N LEU A 145 17.36 -5.57 12.71
CA LEU A 145 17.58 -6.02 14.09
C LEU A 145 18.17 -7.43 14.20
N ALA A 146 18.54 -8.05 13.07
CA ALA A 146 19.11 -9.40 12.98
C ALA A 146 18.23 -10.52 13.58
N TYR A 147 16.90 -10.34 13.62
CA TYR A 147 15.94 -11.36 14.05
C TYR A 147 15.69 -12.42 12.97
N VAL A 148 15.87 -12.06 11.69
CA VAL A 148 15.75 -12.94 10.51
C VAL A 148 16.81 -12.56 9.48
N SER A 149 17.12 -13.49 8.58
CA SER A 149 18.16 -13.31 7.56
C SER A 149 17.68 -12.59 6.30
N ASP A 150 16.40 -12.74 5.95
CA ASP A 150 15.82 -12.13 4.77
C ASP A 150 14.28 -11.98 4.88
N HIS A 151 13.69 -11.33 3.87
CA HIS A 151 12.25 -11.13 3.78
C HIS A 151 11.48 -12.46 3.68
N ASN A 152 12.03 -13.45 2.97
CA ASN A 152 11.36 -14.74 2.80
C ASN A 152 11.19 -15.45 4.14
N GLU A 153 12.21 -15.43 4.99
CA GLU A 153 12.15 -15.94 6.35
C GLU A 153 11.11 -15.19 7.18
N ALA A 154 11.12 -13.86 7.14
CA ALA A 154 10.16 -13.02 7.86
C ALA A 154 8.71 -13.38 7.53
N PHE A 155 8.37 -13.47 6.24
CA PHE A 155 7.02 -13.81 5.78
C PHE A 155 6.68 -15.28 6.03
N LYS A 156 7.60 -16.21 5.76
CA LYS A 156 7.34 -17.65 5.96
C LYS A 156 7.07 -18.00 7.42
N LYS A 157 7.76 -17.35 8.36
CA LYS A 157 7.65 -17.67 9.79
C LYS A 157 6.65 -16.79 10.54
N TYR A 158 6.56 -15.49 10.22
CA TYR A 158 5.90 -14.53 11.10
C TYR A 158 4.85 -13.64 10.45
N LEU A 159 5.06 -13.17 9.21
CA LEU A 159 4.24 -12.10 8.62
C LEU A 159 3.29 -12.56 7.51
N GLY A 160 3.51 -13.75 6.93
CA GLY A 160 2.71 -14.30 5.84
C GLY A 160 1.33 -14.79 6.26
N ALA A 161 0.52 -15.22 5.29
CA ALA A 161 -0.84 -15.69 5.54
C ALA A 161 -0.89 -16.80 6.61
N GLY A 162 -1.79 -16.64 7.58
CA GLY A 162 -1.98 -17.55 8.72
C GLY A 162 -0.89 -17.44 9.81
N LYS A 163 0.05 -16.51 9.70
CA LYS A 163 1.10 -16.29 10.70
C LYS A 163 0.71 -15.24 11.74
N VAL A 164 1.56 -15.05 12.74
CA VAL A 164 1.28 -14.18 13.89
C VAL A 164 1.03 -12.71 13.51
N GLY A 165 1.74 -12.21 12.50
CA GLY A 165 1.56 -10.86 11.94
C GLY A 165 0.45 -10.75 10.89
N ASP A 166 -0.30 -11.83 10.63
CA ASP A 166 -1.46 -11.81 9.74
C ASP A 166 -2.71 -11.35 10.51
N VAL A 167 -2.79 -10.04 10.74
CA VAL A 167 -3.93 -9.39 11.40
C VAL A 167 -4.97 -8.98 10.36
N LYS A 168 -6.17 -9.57 10.44
CA LYS A 168 -7.27 -9.38 9.46
C LYS A 168 -8.45 -8.57 9.98
N SER A 169 -8.67 -8.60 11.30
CA SER A 169 -9.89 -8.13 11.97
C SER A 169 -10.19 -6.63 11.86
N LEU A 170 -9.30 -5.85 11.25
CA LEU A 170 -9.40 -4.39 11.15
C LEU A 170 -9.72 -3.93 9.74
N TRP A 171 -9.64 -4.82 8.76
CA TRP A 171 -9.94 -4.50 7.39
C TRP A 171 -11.44 -4.62 7.10
N PRO A 172 -11.99 -3.75 6.24
CA PRO A 172 -13.38 -3.84 5.79
C PRO A 172 -13.59 -5.07 4.91
N GLU A 173 -14.84 -5.55 4.84
CA GLU A 173 -15.22 -6.61 3.91
C GLU A 173 -15.16 -6.11 2.45
N LEU A 174 -14.76 -7.00 1.54
CA LEU A 174 -14.65 -6.72 0.09
C LEU A 174 -15.92 -6.09 -0.48
N LYS A 175 -17.08 -6.58 -0.06
CA LYS A 175 -18.39 -6.05 -0.47
C LYS A 175 -18.54 -4.57 -0.12
N ASP A 176 -18.18 -4.18 1.10
CA ASP A 176 -18.33 -2.80 1.58
C ASP A 176 -17.30 -1.89 0.92
N MET A 177 -16.09 -2.41 0.66
CA MET A 177 -15.05 -1.69 -0.07
C MET A 177 -15.48 -1.41 -1.51
N VAL A 178 -15.94 -2.42 -2.26
CA VAL A 178 -16.44 -2.26 -3.63
C VAL A 178 -17.61 -1.27 -3.70
N ASN A 179 -18.56 -1.35 -2.76
CA ASN A 179 -19.66 -0.39 -2.69
C ASN A 179 -19.16 1.04 -2.48
N SER A 180 -18.19 1.23 -1.59
CA SER A 180 -17.57 2.53 -1.32
C SER A 180 -16.88 3.11 -2.57
N ILE A 181 -16.13 2.28 -3.31
CA ILE A 181 -15.48 2.66 -4.57
C ILE A 181 -16.50 3.10 -5.61
N VAL A 182 -17.57 2.32 -5.81
CA VAL A 182 -18.63 2.62 -6.80
C VAL A 182 -19.38 3.91 -6.42
N ASN A 183 -19.63 4.13 -5.13
CA ASN A 183 -20.27 5.37 -4.64
C ASN A 183 -19.38 6.60 -4.88
N ALA A 184 -18.06 6.44 -4.77
CA ALA A 184 -17.07 7.45 -5.13
C ALA A 184 -16.89 7.62 -6.66
N LYS A 185 -17.73 6.97 -7.47
CA LYS A 185 -17.70 6.96 -8.94
C LYS A 185 -16.43 6.33 -9.54
N GLY A 186 -15.70 5.57 -8.74
CA GLY A 186 -14.55 4.80 -9.19
C GLY A 186 -14.91 3.43 -9.79
N SER A 187 -13.91 2.79 -10.38
CA SER A 187 -13.94 1.42 -10.90
C SER A 187 -13.13 0.51 -9.99
N ALA A 188 -13.71 -0.61 -9.55
CA ALA A 188 -13.02 -1.58 -8.70
C ALA A 188 -12.45 -2.74 -9.55
N VAL A 189 -11.21 -3.15 -9.28
CA VAL A 189 -10.53 -4.29 -9.91
C VAL A 189 -9.92 -5.17 -8.81
N VAL A 190 -10.14 -6.49 -8.91
CA VAL A 190 -9.60 -7.52 -8.01
C VAL A 190 -8.52 -8.29 -8.75
#